data_AF-L9KT63-F1
#
_entry.id   AF-L9KT63-F1
#
_cell.length_a   1.000
_cell.length_b   1.000
_cell.length_c   1.000
_cell.angle_alpha   90.00
_cell.angle_beta   90.00
_cell.angle_gamma   90.00
#
_symmetry.space_group_name_H-M   'P 1'
#
loop_
_entity.id
_entity.type
_entity.pdbx_description
1 polymer ?
#
loop_
_entity_poly.entity_id
_entity_poly.type
_entity_poly.pdbx_seq_one_letter_code
_entity_poly.pdbx_strand_id
1 'polypeptide(L)'
;MSLRRRILGTPTQNFLVVTKVGIINAGVGRTGCFIVIDAMLERIKHEKTVDIYGHVTLMRAQRNYMVQTEDQYIFIHDALLEAVTCGNTEVPARNLYAYIQKLTQIETGENVTGMELEFKPIRGVEGSDYINASFIDGYRQQKAYIATQGPLAETTEDFWRMLWEHNSTIVVMLTKLREMGREKCHQYWPAERSARYQYFVVDPMAEYNMPQYILREFKVTDARDGQSRTVRQFQFTDWPEQGVPKSGEGFIDFIGQVHKTKEQFGQDGPISVHCSAGVGRTGVFITLSIVLERMRYEGVVDIFQTVKMLRTQRPAMVQTEDQYQFCYRAALEYLGSFDHYAT
;
A
#
# COMPACT_ATOMS: atom_id res chain seq x y z
N MET A 1 20.30 -71.48 -18.41
CA MET A 1 19.20 -71.69 -17.45
C MET A 1 18.39 -70.39 -17.40
N SER A 2 17.33 -70.19 -18.19
CA SER A 2 15.91 -70.55 -17.88
C SER A 2 15.52 -70.11 -16.46
N LEU A 3 14.61 -69.15 -16.21
CA LEU A 3 13.22 -69.07 -16.64
C LEU A 3 12.65 -67.62 -16.54
N ARG A 4 11.65 -67.34 -17.39
CA ARG A 4 10.76 -66.16 -17.40
C ARG A 4 9.76 -66.13 -16.23
N ARG A 5 9.25 -64.94 -15.86
CA ARG A 5 7.80 -64.62 -15.82
C ARG A 5 7.53 -63.09 -15.69
N ARG A 6 6.68 -62.58 -16.59
CA ARG A 6 5.96 -61.29 -16.56
C ARG A 6 4.92 -61.27 -15.43
N ILE A 7 4.61 -60.09 -14.86
CA ILE A 7 3.23 -59.58 -14.64
C ILE A 7 3.24 -58.02 -14.73
N LEU A 8 2.17 -57.48 -15.33
CA LEU A 8 1.84 -56.07 -15.63
C LEU A 8 1.42 -55.24 -14.41
N GLY A 9 1.48 -53.90 -14.52
CA GLY A 9 0.69 -52.97 -13.70
C GLY A 9 1.28 -51.55 -13.60
N THR A 10 0.59 -50.56 -14.14
CA THR A 10 0.95 -49.12 -14.20
C THR A 10 0.55 -48.35 -12.90
N PRO A 11 0.61 -47.01 -12.81
CA PRO A 11 1.46 -46.27 -11.88
C PRO A 11 0.67 -45.59 -10.74
N THR A 12 1.29 -45.25 -9.61
CA THR A 12 0.71 -44.23 -8.72
C THR A 12 1.77 -43.48 -7.92
N GLN A 13 1.58 -42.16 -7.91
CA GLN A 13 2.28 -41.13 -7.14
C GLN A 13 2.41 -41.47 -5.66
N ASN A 14 3.50 -41.03 -5.03
CA ASN A 14 3.51 -40.56 -3.64
C ASN A 14 4.64 -39.52 -3.52
N PHE A 15 4.26 -38.24 -3.51
CA PHE A 15 3.96 -37.42 -2.33
C PHE A 15 5.24 -36.90 -1.65
N LEU A 16 5.48 -35.62 -1.92
CA LEU A 16 6.44 -34.75 -1.27
C LEU A 16 6.14 -34.72 0.24
N VAL A 17 7.14 -35.08 1.05
CA VAL A 17 7.15 -34.86 2.49
C VAL A 17 7.55 -33.40 2.73
N VAL A 18 6.64 -32.58 3.23
CA VAL A 18 7.00 -31.38 4.01
C VAL A 18 6.09 -31.33 5.23
N THR A 19 6.70 -31.60 6.39
CA THR A 19 6.08 -31.50 7.70
C THR A 19 6.28 -30.11 8.32
N LYS A 20 5.17 -29.60 8.87
CA LYS A 20 5.00 -28.68 10.03
C LYS A 20 5.31 -27.18 9.87
N VAL A 21 4.26 -26.41 9.58
CA VAL A 21 3.77 -25.29 10.42
C VAL A 21 2.24 -25.32 10.37
N GLY A 22 1.59 -25.23 11.53
CA GLY A 22 0.16 -25.52 11.70
C GLY A 22 -0.78 -24.46 11.11
N ILE A 23 -1.36 -24.76 9.96
CA ILE A 23 -2.74 -24.42 9.58
C ILE A 23 -3.23 -25.63 8.77
N ILE A 24 -4.20 -26.39 9.29
CA ILE A 24 -4.82 -27.47 8.53
C ILE A 24 -5.71 -26.84 7.46
N ASN A 25 -5.12 -26.42 6.34
CA ASN A 25 -5.88 -26.08 5.14
C ASN A 25 -6.38 -27.41 4.58
N ALA A 26 -7.63 -27.80 4.88
CA ALA A 26 -8.23 -29.07 4.44
C ALA A 26 -8.32 -29.24 2.89
N GLY A 27 -7.81 -28.25 2.13
CA GLY A 27 -7.75 -28.26 0.68
C GLY A 27 -9.11 -28.09 0.02
N VAL A 28 -10.06 -27.48 0.73
CA VAL A 28 -11.47 -27.43 0.31
C VAL A 28 -12.09 -26.02 0.39
N GLY A 29 -11.70 -25.18 1.36
CA GLY A 29 -12.18 -23.80 1.50
C GLY A 29 -11.57 -22.85 0.46
N ARG A 30 -10.42 -22.24 0.78
CA ARG A 30 -9.70 -21.33 -0.14
C ARG A 30 -9.33 -21.99 -1.47
N THR A 31 -8.97 -23.27 -1.43
CA THR A 31 -8.73 -24.09 -2.63
C THR A 31 -9.97 -24.17 -3.51
N GLY A 32 -11.15 -24.31 -2.92
CA GLY A 32 -12.41 -24.28 -3.65
C GLY A 32 -12.69 -22.92 -4.28
N CYS A 33 -12.48 -21.82 -3.54
CA CYS A 33 -12.64 -20.48 -4.10
C CYS A 33 -11.76 -20.25 -5.33
N PHE A 34 -10.48 -20.61 -5.24
CA PHE A 34 -9.53 -20.44 -6.35
C PHE A 34 -9.97 -21.20 -7.60
N ILE A 35 -10.32 -22.49 -7.48
CA ILE A 35 -10.73 -23.32 -8.61
C ILE A 35 -12.01 -22.78 -9.26
N VAL A 36 -13.00 -22.36 -8.46
CA VAL A 36 -14.26 -21.83 -8.99
C VAL A 36 -14.03 -20.51 -9.73
N ILE A 37 -13.24 -19.59 -9.15
CA ILE A 37 -12.93 -18.31 -9.79
C ILE A 37 -12.21 -18.54 -11.11
N ASP A 38 -11.16 -19.37 -11.14
CA ASP A 38 -10.41 -19.67 -12.36
C ASP A 38 -11.29 -20.28 -13.46
N ALA A 39 -12.07 -21.30 -13.11
CA ALA A 39 -12.98 -21.96 -14.06
C ALA A 39 -14.06 -21.01 -14.60
N MET A 40 -14.60 -20.14 -13.75
CA MET A 40 -15.61 -19.18 -14.16
C MET A 40 -15.02 -18.05 -15.00
N LEU A 41 -13.80 -17.58 -14.71
CA LEU A 41 -13.10 -16.60 -15.56
C LEU A 41 -12.83 -17.16 -16.96
N GLU A 42 -12.42 -18.43 -17.07
CA GLU A 42 -12.24 -19.07 -18.37
C GLU A 42 -13.60 -19.24 -19.09
N ARG A 43 -14.65 -19.65 -18.38
CA ARG A 43 -16.00 -19.75 -18.93
C ARG A 43 -16.54 -18.41 -19.44
N ILE A 44 -16.30 -17.32 -18.71
CA ILE A 44 -16.68 -15.95 -19.12
C ILE A 44 -16.01 -15.57 -20.45
N LYS A 45 -14.77 -16.00 -20.70
CA LYS A 45 -14.08 -15.71 -21.98
C LYS A 45 -14.81 -16.31 -23.17
N HIS A 46 -15.23 -17.57 -23.07
CA HIS A 46 -15.80 -18.35 -24.17
C HIS A 46 -17.31 -18.26 -24.28
N GLU A 47 -18.03 -18.30 -23.15
CA GLU A 47 -19.48 -18.50 -23.11
C GLU A 47 -20.26 -17.27 -22.65
N LYS A 48 -19.60 -16.23 -22.14
CA LYS A 48 -20.23 -15.00 -21.60
C LYS A 48 -21.29 -15.27 -20.53
N THR A 49 -21.18 -16.40 -19.82
CA THR A 49 -22.08 -16.79 -18.74
C THR A 49 -21.28 -17.21 -17.51
N VAL A 50 -21.93 -17.19 -16.36
CA VAL A 50 -21.35 -17.64 -15.09
C VAL A 50 -22.34 -18.61 -14.43
N ASP A 51 -21.84 -19.70 -13.86
CA ASP A 51 -22.64 -20.67 -13.12
C ASP A 51 -21.87 -21.15 -11.87
N ILE A 52 -21.75 -20.25 -10.89
CA ILE A 52 -21.03 -20.52 -9.64
C ILE A 52 -21.70 -21.66 -8.87
N TYR A 53 -23.04 -21.65 -8.81
CA TYR A 53 -23.83 -22.65 -8.09
C TYR A 53 -23.65 -24.05 -8.68
N GLY A 54 -23.80 -24.19 -10.00
CA GLY A 54 -23.61 -25.46 -10.71
C GLY A 54 -22.19 -25.97 -10.54
N HIS A 55 -21.19 -25.09 -10.67
CA HIS A 55 -19.78 -25.49 -10.56
C HIS A 55 -19.40 -25.93 -9.12
N VAL A 56 -19.83 -25.20 -8.08
CA VAL A 56 -19.62 -25.60 -6.69
C VAL A 56 -20.33 -26.92 -6.37
N THR A 57 -21.53 -27.13 -6.92
CA THR A 57 -22.27 -28.39 -6.77
C THR A 57 -21.51 -29.57 -7.37
N LEU A 58 -20.95 -29.40 -8.57
CA LEU A 58 -20.11 -30.42 -9.22
C LEU A 58 -18.84 -30.72 -8.41
N MET A 59 -18.18 -29.68 -7.88
CA MET A 59 -16.99 -29.83 -7.06
C MET A 59 -17.30 -30.58 -5.76
N ARG A 60 -18.46 -30.32 -5.13
CA ARG A 60 -18.89 -31.02 -3.91
C ARG A 60 -19.22 -32.50 -4.14
N ALA A 61 -19.58 -32.88 -5.36
CA ALA A 61 -19.74 -34.29 -5.74
C ALA A 61 -18.40 -35.05 -5.83
N GLN A 62 -17.28 -34.34 -6.05
CA GLN A 62 -15.94 -34.92 -6.14
C GLN A 62 -15.18 -34.84 -4.81
N ARG A 63 -15.39 -33.79 -4.02
CA ARG A 63 -14.73 -33.60 -2.73
C ARG A 63 -15.66 -32.87 -1.76
N ASN A 64 -15.84 -33.42 -0.57
CA ASN A 64 -16.75 -32.85 0.43
C ASN A 64 -16.34 -31.42 0.83
N TYR A 65 -17.33 -30.55 1.02
CA TYR A 65 -17.17 -29.19 1.53
C TYR A 65 -16.32 -28.24 0.66
N MET A 66 -16.21 -28.46 -0.66
CA MET A 66 -15.61 -27.46 -1.54
C MET A 66 -16.39 -26.13 -1.43
N VAL A 67 -15.65 -25.04 -1.19
CA VAL A 67 -16.17 -23.74 -0.74
C VAL A 67 -16.93 -23.91 0.58
N GLN A 68 -16.21 -23.79 1.70
CA GLN A 68 -16.65 -24.28 3.01
C GLN A 68 -17.61 -23.33 3.74
N THR A 69 -17.50 -22.02 3.48
CA THR A 69 -18.25 -20.99 4.20
C THR A 69 -19.06 -20.14 3.24
N GLU A 70 -20.10 -19.48 3.78
CA GLU A 70 -20.90 -18.52 3.03
C GLU A 70 -20.06 -17.32 2.58
N ASP A 71 -19.19 -16.78 3.45
CA ASP A 71 -18.27 -15.69 3.09
C ASP A 71 -17.35 -16.04 1.91
N GLN A 72 -16.89 -17.30 1.85
CA GLN A 72 -16.09 -17.80 0.74
C GLN A 72 -16.89 -17.89 -0.56
N TYR A 73 -18.19 -18.20 -0.46
CA TYR A 73 -19.11 -18.23 -1.59
C TYR A 73 -19.42 -16.81 -2.08
N ILE A 74 -19.70 -15.87 -1.16
CA ILE A 74 -19.87 -14.44 -1.44
C ILE A 74 -18.62 -13.88 -2.12
N PHE A 75 -17.43 -14.19 -1.59
CA PHE A 75 -16.16 -13.75 -2.18
C PHE A 75 -15.97 -14.21 -3.63
N ILE A 76 -16.41 -15.41 -4.00
CA ILE A 76 -16.34 -15.89 -5.39
C ILE A 76 -17.25 -15.05 -6.28
N HIS A 77 -18.47 -14.73 -5.82
CA HIS A 77 -19.38 -13.84 -6.52
C HIS A 77 -18.77 -12.44 -6.69
N ASP A 78 -18.19 -11.89 -5.63
CA ASP A 78 -17.56 -10.55 -5.66
C ASP A 78 -16.33 -10.52 -6.57
N ALA A 79 -15.47 -11.53 -6.54
CA ALA A 79 -14.28 -11.61 -7.38
C ALA A 79 -14.63 -11.78 -8.87
N LEU A 80 -15.65 -12.58 -9.18
CA LEU A 80 -16.12 -12.75 -10.56
C LEU A 80 -16.91 -11.54 -11.04
N LEU A 81 -17.70 -10.93 -10.17
CA LEU A 81 -18.36 -9.66 -10.45
C LEU A 81 -17.29 -8.58 -10.71
N GLU A 82 -16.25 -8.47 -9.89
CA GLU A 82 -15.14 -7.56 -10.13
C GLU A 82 -14.48 -7.87 -11.49
N ALA A 83 -14.20 -9.12 -11.81
CA ALA A 83 -13.57 -9.46 -13.08
C ALA A 83 -14.45 -9.23 -14.33
N VAL A 84 -15.77 -9.45 -14.22
CA VAL A 84 -16.75 -9.19 -15.30
C VAL A 84 -17.03 -7.70 -15.43
N THR A 85 -17.15 -7.00 -14.29
CA THR A 85 -17.43 -5.56 -14.21
C THR A 85 -16.22 -4.73 -14.62
N CYS A 86 -15.00 -5.19 -14.29
CA CYS A 86 -13.73 -4.52 -14.60
C CYS A 86 -13.14 -4.87 -15.97
N GLY A 87 -13.96 -5.27 -16.95
CA GLY A 87 -13.64 -4.81 -18.31
C GLY A 87 -13.42 -3.29 -18.28
N ASN A 88 -12.48 -2.74 -19.06
CA ASN A 88 -11.98 -1.39 -18.80
C ASN A 88 -13.09 -0.29 -18.77
N THR A 89 -12.96 0.59 -17.77
CA THR A 89 -13.55 1.94 -17.52
C THR A 89 -14.99 2.14 -16.98
N GLU A 90 -15.05 2.60 -15.71
CA GLU A 90 -15.95 3.64 -15.13
C GLU A 90 -17.42 3.37 -14.64
N VAL A 91 -17.90 4.28 -13.76
CA VAL A 91 -18.75 4.11 -12.53
C VAL A 91 -20.24 4.54 -12.68
N PRO A 92 -21.16 4.20 -11.74
CA PRO A 92 -21.85 5.25 -10.94
C PRO A 92 -22.17 4.96 -9.45
N ALA A 93 -22.00 6.01 -8.63
CA ALA A 93 -22.11 6.08 -7.16
C ALA A 93 -23.54 6.29 -6.61
N ARG A 94 -24.50 5.40 -6.90
CA ARG A 94 -25.92 5.64 -6.58
C ARG A 94 -26.49 5.05 -5.28
N ASN A 95 -25.70 4.31 -4.49
CA ASN A 95 -26.24 3.55 -3.35
C ASN A 95 -25.72 3.97 -1.95
N LEU A 96 -24.90 5.03 -1.85
CA LEU A 96 -24.32 5.49 -0.58
C LEU A 96 -25.38 6.05 0.39
N TYR A 97 -26.45 6.64 -0.13
CA TYR A 97 -27.48 7.30 0.68
C TYR A 97 -28.32 6.31 1.51
N ALA A 98 -28.60 5.11 0.98
CA ALA A 98 -29.40 4.09 1.66
C ALA A 98 -28.66 3.45 2.85
N TYR A 99 -27.33 3.41 2.79
CA TYR A 99 -26.49 2.88 3.86
C TYR A 99 -26.41 3.84 5.06
N ILE A 100 -26.30 5.14 4.81
CA ILE A 100 -26.28 6.19 5.85
C ILE A 100 -27.63 6.29 6.58
N GLN A 101 -28.76 6.11 5.87
CA GLN A 101 -30.08 6.08 6.51
C GLN A 101 -30.30 4.87 7.42
N LYS A 102 -29.61 3.76 7.18
CA LYS A 102 -29.68 2.56 8.03
C LYS A 102 -28.92 2.75 9.35
N LEU A 103 -27.81 3.50 9.32
CA LEU A 103 -26.95 3.77 10.47
C LEU A 103 -27.49 4.87 11.41
N THR A 104 -28.48 5.65 10.97
CA THR A 104 -29.11 6.72 11.76
C THR A 104 -30.39 6.27 12.50
N GLN A 105 -30.81 5.02 12.34
CA GLN A 105 -31.96 4.46 13.06
C GLN A 105 -31.52 3.89 14.41
N ILE A 106 -32.36 4.08 15.43
CA ILE A 106 -32.22 3.45 16.74
C ILE A 106 -32.62 1.97 16.58
N GLU A 107 -31.72 1.05 16.91
CA GLU A 107 -32.03 -0.37 16.83
C GLU A 107 -33.04 -0.78 17.90
N THR A 108 -34.04 -1.59 17.52
CA THR A 108 -35.06 -2.09 18.44
C THR A 108 -34.44 -2.92 19.56
N GLY A 109 -34.38 -2.35 20.77
CA GLY A 109 -33.85 -2.99 21.98
C GLY A 109 -32.75 -2.20 22.69
N GLU A 110 -32.16 -1.21 22.02
CA GLU A 110 -31.08 -0.37 22.53
C GLU A 110 -31.51 1.12 22.46
N ASN A 111 -31.20 1.94 23.47
CA ASN A 111 -31.57 3.37 23.51
C ASN A 111 -30.61 4.27 22.70
N VAL A 112 -29.81 3.68 21.81
CA VAL A 112 -28.73 4.34 21.06
C VAL A 112 -28.79 3.96 19.58
N THR A 113 -28.29 4.82 18.72
CA THR A 113 -28.24 4.54 17.26
C THR A 113 -27.16 3.50 16.95
N GLY A 114 -27.27 2.81 15.81
CA GLY A 114 -26.21 1.89 15.35
C GLY A 114 -24.83 2.56 15.23
N MET A 115 -24.81 3.88 15.01
CA MET A 115 -23.60 4.71 14.98
C MET A 115 -22.96 4.92 16.36
N GLU A 116 -23.75 4.95 17.43
CA GLU A 116 -23.26 5.10 18.82
C GLU A 116 -22.69 3.79 19.38
N LEU A 117 -23.15 2.64 18.88
CA LEU A 117 -22.64 1.32 19.24
C LEU A 117 -21.30 1.00 18.57
N GLU A 118 -21.04 1.57 17.40
CA GLU A 118 -19.75 1.45 16.70
C GLU A 118 -18.66 2.37 17.28
N PHE A 119 -19.05 3.41 18.02
CA PHE A 119 -18.17 4.51 18.45
C PHE A 119 -17.87 4.53 19.96
N LYS A 120 -17.38 3.44 20.53
CA LYS A 120 -16.76 3.50 21.87
C LYS A 120 -15.32 2.98 21.90
N PRO A 121 -14.33 3.88 21.80
CA PRO A 121 -12.97 3.64 22.25
C PRO A 121 -12.73 4.11 23.70
N ILE A 122 -11.69 3.54 24.30
CA ILE A 122 -11.23 3.72 25.69
C ILE A 122 -10.58 5.12 25.88
N ARG A 123 -10.73 5.68 27.10
CA ARG A 123 -10.48 7.09 27.48
C ARG A 123 -9.07 7.64 27.21
N GLY A 124 -9.00 8.92 26.81
CA GLY A 124 -7.76 9.72 26.81
C GLY A 124 -7.96 11.19 26.39
N VAL A 125 -8.28 11.44 25.11
CA VAL A 125 -8.74 12.71 24.51
C VAL A 125 -9.51 12.30 23.25
N GLU A 126 -10.75 12.75 23.08
CA GLU A 126 -11.61 12.36 21.95
C GLU A 126 -10.98 12.79 20.61
N GLY A 127 -10.82 11.85 19.66
CA GLY A 127 -10.20 12.09 18.35
C GLY A 127 -8.66 12.15 18.31
N SER A 128 -7.97 11.92 19.44
CA SER A 128 -6.48 11.94 19.50
C SER A 128 -5.79 10.72 18.86
N ASP A 129 -6.56 9.69 18.50
CA ASP A 129 -6.10 8.51 17.76
C ASP A 129 -6.08 8.72 16.24
N TYR A 130 -6.70 9.81 15.75
CA TYR A 130 -6.76 10.09 14.32
C TYR A 130 -5.58 10.94 13.82
N ILE A 131 -4.97 10.48 12.74
CA ILE A 131 -4.13 11.29 11.86
C ILE A 131 -4.48 10.93 10.41
N ASN A 132 -4.49 11.91 9.50
CA ASN A 132 -4.77 11.68 8.08
C ASN A 132 -3.56 11.03 7.38
N ALA A 133 -3.38 9.75 7.65
CA ALA A 133 -2.33 8.91 7.13
C ALA A 133 -2.89 7.52 6.80
N SER A 134 -2.28 6.83 5.86
CA SER A 134 -2.66 5.48 5.45
C SER A 134 -1.42 4.63 5.30
N PHE A 135 -1.43 3.43 5.87
CA PHE A 135 -0.41 2.43 5.56
C PHE A 135 -0.56 2.00 4.11
N ILE A 136 0.57 1.88 3.42
CA ILE A 136 0.65 1.47 2.03
C ILE A 136 1.64 0.33 1.91
N ASP A 137 1.26 -0.71 1.18
CA ASP A 137 2.11 -1.84 0.90
C ASP A 137 3.18 -1.48 -0.13
N GLY A 138 4.38 -2.00 0.07
CA GLY A 138 5.46 -1.92 -0.91
C GLY A 138 5.55 -3.19 -1.73
N TYR A 139 6.60 -3.28 -2.54
CA TYR A 139 6.82 -4.45 -3.38
C TYR A 139 7.11 -5.71 -2.56
N ARG A 140 7.93 -5.61 -1.51
CA ARG A 140 8.37 -6.75 -0.69
C ARG A 140 7.61 -6.95 0.61
N GLN A 141 7.06 -5.88 1.16
CA GLN A 141 6.52 -5.87 2.51
C GLN A 141 5.22 -5.09 2.58
N GLN A 142 4.28 -5.59 3.37
CA GLN A 142 3.10 -4.83 3.74
C GLN A 142 3.49 -3.66 4.64
N LYS A 143 2.69 -2.59 4.61
CA LYS A 143 2.93 -1.39 5.42
C LYS A 143 4.34 -0.82 5.24
N ALA A 144 4.88 -0.89 4.02
CA ALA A 144 6.21 -0.37 3.71
C ALA A 144 6.28 1.17 3.76
N TYR A 145 5.15 1.83 3.55
CA TYR A 145 5.03 3.28 3.58
C TYR A 145 3.87 3.73 4.46
N ILE A 146 3.96 4.96 4.91
CA ILE A 146 2.84 5.72 5.44
C ILE A 146 2.61 6.91 4.49
N ALA A 147 1.53 6.89 3.72
CA ALA A 147 1.13 8.03 2.90
C ALA A 147 0.27 9.00 3.73
N THR A 148 0.74 10.22 3.93
CA THR A 148 0.10 11.22 4.80
C THR A 148 0.05 12.58 4.15
N GLN A 149 -0.88 13.44 4.59
CA GLN A 149 -0.87 14.85 4.22
C GLN A 149 0.38 15.57 4.77
N GLY A 150 0.74 16.69 4.15
CA GLY A 150 1.70 17.62 4.73
C GLY A 150 1.17 18.08 6.09
N PRO A 151 1.99 18.05 7.16
CA PRO A 151 1.54 18.46 8.48
C PRO A 151 0.98 19.89 8.48
N LEU A 152 -0.07 20.09 9.28
CA LEU A 152 -0.60 21.40 9.64
C LEU A 152 0.03 21.84 10.96
N ALA A 153 -0.15 23.10 11.34
CA ALA A 153 0.33 23.56 12.65
C ALA A 153 -0.30 22.73 13.78
N GLU A 154 -1.59 22.42 13.66
CA GLU A 154 -2.39 21.69 14.65
C GLU A 154 -2.07 20.19 14.68
N THR A 155 -1.58 19.62 13.58
CA THR A 155 -1.28 18.17 13.46
C THR A 155 0.21 17.87 13.51
N THR A 156 1.06 18.86 13.77
CA THR A 156 2.52 18.69 13.84
C THR A 156 2.92 17.77 15.00
N GLU A 157 2.26 17.86 16.16
CA GLU A 157 2.53 16.97 17.28
C GLU A 157 2.11 15.53 16.99
N ASP A 158 0.94 15.34 16.39
CA ASP A 158 0.43 14.03 15.99
C ASP A 158 1.33 13.37 14.95
N PHE A 159 1.91 14.17 14.03
CA PHE A 159 2.85 13.68 13.04
C PHE A 159 4.11 13.09 13.68
N TRP A 160 4.73 13.78 14.64
CA TRP A 160 5.89 13.24 15.35
C TRP A 160 5.54 12.02 16.21
N ARG A 161 4.35 12.01 16.83
CA ARG A 161 3.84 10.84 17.54
C ARG A 161 3.68 9.63 16.61
N MET A 162 3.08 9.81 15.43
CA MET A 162 2.92 8.78 14.41
C MET A 162 4.27 8.20 13.97
N LEU A 163 5.28 9.06 13.72
CA LEU A 163 6.62 8.60 13.35
C LEU A 163 7.22 7.71 14.44
N TRP A 164 7.10 8.12 15.70
CA TRP A 164 7.63 7.37 16.82
C TRP A 164 6.91 6.04 17.05
N GLU A 165 5.57 6.06 17.12
CA GLU A 165 4.75 4.88 17.41
C GLU A 165 4.84 3.80 16.33
N HIS A 166 5.01 4.22 15.08
CA HIS A 166 5.15 3.30 13.94
C HIS A 166 6.61 3.06 13.52
N ASN A 167 7.58 3.49 14.32
CA ASN A 167 9.00 3.31 14.05
C ASN A 167 9.46 3.85 12.68
N SER A 168 8.81 4.91 12.18
CA SER A 168 9.17 5.57 10.93
C SER A 168 10.28 6.58 11.16
N THR A 169 11.48 6.25 10.68
CA THR A 169 12.69 7.07 10.82
C THR A 169 13.13 7.71 9.50
N ILE A 170 12.44 7.43 8.40
CA ILE A 170 12.67 8.05 7.09
C ILE A 170 11.41 8.79 6.67
N VAL A 171 11.54 10.11 6.48
CA VAL A 171 10.46 10.99 6.03
C VAL A 171 10.78 11.50 4.62
N VAL A 172 9.82 11.45 3.71
CA VAL A 172 9.94 11.98 2.35
C VAL A 172 8.91 13.09 2.17
N MET A 173 9.40 14.31 1.92
CA MET A 173 8.61 15.52 1.69
C MET A 173 8.70 15.91 0.22
N LEU A 174 7.55 15.95 -0.47
CA LEU A 174 7.47 16.16 -1.92
C LEU A 174 6.87 17.52 -2.28
N THR A 175 7.05 18.53 -1.43
CA THR A 175 6.54 19.89 -1.64
C THR A 175 7.45 20.90 -0.96
N LYS A 176 7.45 22.14 -1.47
CA LYS A 176 7.95 23.29 -0.71
C LYS A 176 6.92 23.66 0.37
N LEU A 177 7.33 24.44 1.37
CA LEU A 177 6.37 24.94 2.38
C LEU A 177 5.25 25.77 1.72
N ARG A 178 5.59 26.55 0.69
CA ARG A 178 4.66 27.34 -0.10
C ARG A 178 4.93 27.17 -1.60
N GLU A 179 3.87 27.08 -2.39
CA GLU A 179 3.90 26.99 -3.85
C GLU A 179 2.74 27.83 -4.41
N MET A 180 2.96 28.57 -5.50
CA MET A 180 1.96 29.48 -6.08
C MET A 180 1.35 30.44 -5.03
N GLY A 181 2.16 30.90 -4.08
CA GLY A 181 1.75 31.80 -2.98
C GLY A 181 0.94 31.15 -1.86
N ARG A 182 0.53 29.89 -2.00
CA ARG A 182 -0.29 29.15 -1.02
C ARG A 182 0.56 28.23 -0.16
N GLU A 183 0.20 28.11 1.11
CA GLU A 183 0.81 27.11 1.99
C GLU A 183 0.45 25.70 1.52
N LYS A 184 1.45 24.82 1.51
CA LYS A 184 1.31 23.41 1.15
C LYS A 184 1.60 22.48 2.33
N CYS A 185 2.47 22.92 3.23
CA CYS A 185 2.91 22.18 4.40
C CYS A 185 3.37 23.19 5.45
N HIS A 186 2.95 23.02 6.70
CA HIS A 186 3.53 23.74 7.84
C HIS A 186 4.96 23.24 8.07
N GLN A 187 5.86 24.11 8.57
CA GLN A 187 7.20 23.69 8.93
C GLN A 187 7.16 22.93 10.26
N TYR A 188 7.01 21.61 10.19
CA TYR A 188 6.89 20.72 11.34
C TYR A 188 8.24 20.35 12.00
N TRP A 189 9.36 20.92 11.53
CA TRP A 189 10.70 20.61 12.04
C TRP A 189 11.45 21.85 12.53
N PRO A 190 12.32 21.70 13.55
CA PRO A 190 13.22 22.76 13.99
C PRO A 190 14.37 22.98 13.02
N ALA A 191 14.80 24.23 12.84
CA ALA A 191 15.96 24.58 12.00
C ALA A 191 17.21 24.89 12.84
N GLU A 192 17.12 25.83 13.78
CA GLU A 192 18.29 26.33 14.53
C GLU A 192 18.44 25.75 15.93
N ARG A 193 17.33 25.50 16.62
CA ARG A 193 17.30 25.07 18.02
C ARG A 193 16.31 23.94 18.17
N SER A 194 16.58 23.07 19.15
CA SER A 194 15.70 21.98 19.52
C SER A 194 14.27 22.48 19.76
N ALA A 195 13.30 21.73 19.27
CA ALA A 195 11.89 21.98 19.52
C ALA A 195 11.27 20.76 20.22
N ARG A 196 10.27 21.02 21.06
CA ARG A 196 9.50 19.97 21.73
C ARG A 196 8.10 19.91 21.11
N TYR A 197 7.72 18.71 20.67
CA TYR A 197 6.38 18.40 20.16
C TYR A 197 5.80 17.31 21.06
N GLN A 198 4.84 17.68 21.91
CA GLN A 198 4.32 16.79 22.96
C GLN A 198 5.44 16.18 23.85
N TYR A 199 5.69 14.88 23.75
CA TYR A 199 6.71 14.14 24.51
C TYR A 199 8.07 14.09 23.80
N PHE A 200 8.14 14.49 22.54
CA PHE A 200 9.33 14.30 21.71
C PHE A 200 10.14 15.59 21.62
N VAL A 201 11.41 15.53 22.01
CA VAL A 201 12.39 16.59 21.77
C VAL A 201 13.11 16.28 20.46
N VAL A 202 13.01 17.18 19.49
CA VAL A 202 13.61 17.04 18.16
C VAL A 202 14.78 18.01 18.08
N ASP A 203 15.98 17.45 18.00
CA ASP A 203 17.23 18.19 17.87
C ASP A 203 17.69 18.18 16.41
N PRO A 204 17.86 19.34 15.74
CA PRO A 204 18.44 19.40 14.39
C PRO A 204 19.94 19.08 14.46
N MET A 205 20.40 18.06 13.72
CA MET A 205 21.78 17.58 13.76
C MET A 205 22.58 18.01 12.53
N ALA A 206 22.00 17.84 11.34
CA ALA A 206 22.65 18.19 10.08
C ALA A 206 21.62 18.55 9.01
N GLU A 207 22.02 19.42 8.09
CA GLU A 207 21.29 19.72 6.86
C GLU A 207 22.26 19.71 5.67
N TYR A 208 21.92 18.93 4.64
CA TYR A 208 22.69 18.80 3.42
C TYR A 208 21.84 19.28 2.24
N ASN A 209 22.29 20.33 1.59
CA ASN A 209 21.63 20.92 0.43
C ASN A 209 22.19 20.28 -0.85
N MET A 210 21.42 19.38 -1.46
CA MET A 210 21.74 18.74 -2.73
C MET A 210 21.05 19.51 -3.88
N PRO A 211 21.45 19.32 -5.15
CA PRO A 211 20.88 20.09 -6.26
C PRO A 211 19.34 20.01 -6.38
N GLN A 212 18.76 18.84 -6.10
CA GLN A 212 17.32 18.58 -6.31
C GLN A 212 16.56 18.20 -5.04
N TYR A 213 17.26 18.07 -3.91
CA TYR A 213 16.64 17.75 -2.64
C TYR A 213 17.48 18.26 -1.45
N ILE A 214 16.86 18.30 -0.28
CA ILE A 214 17.52 18.61 0.98
C ILE A 214 17.40 17.38 1.88
N LEU A 215 18.52 16.97 2.49
CA LEU A 215 18.53 15.93 3.53
C LEU A 215 18.72 16.60 4.89
N ARG A 216 17.79 16.38 5.81
CA ARG A 216 17.90 16.80 7.21
C ARG A 216 18.00 15.60 8.12
N GLU A 217 18.89 15.65 9.10
CA GLU A 217 19.00 14.65 10.16
C GLU A 217 18.59 15.26 11.49
N PHE A 218 17.72 14.54 12.19
CA PHE A 218 17.23 14.91 13.51
C PHE A 218 17.54 13.80 14.51
N LYS A 219 17.89 14.18 15.73
CA LYS A 219 17.82 13.28 16.88
C LYS A 219 16.49 13.53 17.57
N VAL A 220 15.65 12.51 17.65
CA VAL A 220 14.36 12.56 18.33
C VAL A 220 14.49 11.80 19.64
N THR A 221 14.21 12.46 20.75
CA THR A 221 14.29 11.89 22.10
C THR A 221 12.91 11.90 22.76
N ASP A 222 12.43 10.75 23.21
CA ASP A 222 11.21 10.65 24.01
C ASP A 222 11.52 11.07 25.45
N ALA A 223 10.97 12.19 25.88
CA ALA A 223 11.22 12.75 27.21
C ALA A 223 10.62 11.92 28.36
N ARG A 224 9.79 10.91 28.06
CA ARG A 224 9.17 10.04 29.06
C ARG A 224 10.13 8.98 29.59
N ASP A 225 10.95 8.42 28.70
CA ASP A 225 11.85 7.30 29.01
C ASP A 225 13.32 7.55 28.60
N GLY A 226 13.61 8.66 27.91
CA GLY A 226 14.94 9.06 27.47
C GLY A 226 15.45 8.31 26.23
N GLN A 227 14.65 7.44 25.61
CA GLN A 227 15.04 6.76 24.38
C GLN A 227 15.19 7.76 23.24
N SER A 228 16.15 7.50 22.34
CA SER A 228 16.37 8.37 21.19
C SER A 228 16.56 7.62 19.88
N ARG A 229 16.11 8.21 18.77
CA ARG A 229 16.24 7.70 17.41
C ARG A 229 16.73 8.79 16.47
N THR A 230 17.43 8.40 15.41
CA THR A 230 17.77 9.33 14.32
C THR A 230 16.67 9.28 13.27
N VAL A 231 16.05 10.42 12.98
CA VAL A 231 15.07 10.57 11.90
C VAL A 231 15.70 11.37 10.76
N ARG A 232 15.57 10.88 9.53
CA ARG A 232 16.08 11.52 8.32
C ARG A 232 14.94 11.98 7.45
N GLN A 233 14.92 13.26 7.11
CA GLN A 233 13.94 13.86 6.23
C GLN A 233 14.58 14.20 4.89
N PHE A 234 14.01 13.66 3.81
CA PHE A 234 14.36 13.94 2.43
C PHE A 234 13.29 14.86 1.83
N GLN A 235 13.65 16.11 1.52
CA GLN A 235 12.75 17.05 0.87
C GLN A 235 13.13 17.22 -0.60
N PHE A 236 12.32 16.71 -1.53
CA PHE A 236 12.53 16.97 -2.96
C PHE A 236 12.08 18.39 -3.31
N THR A 237 13.00 19.19 -3.85
CA THR A 237 12.80 20.64 -4.06
C THR A 237 12.56 21.02 -5.52
N ASP A 238 12.82 20.10 -6.45
CA ASP A 238 12.79 20.34 -7.90
C ASP A 238 11.48 19.91 -8.57
N TRP A 239 10.43 19.61 -7.79
CA TRP A 239 9.10 19.39 -8.37
C TRP A 239 8.49 20.74 -8.81
N PRO A 240 8.06 20.90 -10.07
CA PRO A 240 7.55 22.17 -10.56
C PRO A 240 6.22 22.55 -9.91
N GLU A 241 6.01 23.85 -9.66
CA GLU A 241 4.78 24.35 -9.03
C GLU A 241 3.52 24.09 -9.88
N GLN A 242 3.69 23.88 -11.19
CA GLN A 242 2.66 23.48 -12.14
C GLN A 242 3.09 22.23 -12.91
N GLY A 243 2.19 21.26 -13.02
CA GLY A 243 2.44 20.01 -13.75
C GLY A 243 3.39 19.04 -13.04
N VAL A 244 4.24 18.42 -13.85
CA VAL A 244 5.16 17.34 -13.45
C VAL A 244 6.57 17.62 -13.99
N PRO A 245 7.63 17.03 -13.39
CA PRO A 245 8.98 17.15 -13.93
C PRO A 245 9.07 16.72 -15.40
N LYS A 246 9.92 17.39 -16.19
CA LYS A 246 10.07 17.10 -17.62
C LYS A 246 10.75 15.75 -17.86
N SER A 247 11.77 15.44 -17.05
CA SER A 247 12.46 14.15 -17.01
C SER A 247 12.31 13.54 -15.60
N GLY A 248 12.34 12.21 -15.55
CA GLY A 248 12.33 11.42 -14.32
C GLY A 248 13.71 11.26 -13.67
N GLU A 249 14.82 11.53 -14.35
CA GLU A 249 16.20 11.28 -13.89
C GLU A 249 16.45 11.71 -12.44
N GLY A 250 16.19 12.98 -12.13
CA GLY A 250 16.39 13.52 -10.78
C GLY A 250 15.48 12.90 -9.72
N PHE A 251 14.26 12.53 -10.10
CA PHE A 251 13.31 11.90 -9.20
C PHE A 251 13.64 10.42 -8.95
N ILE A 252 14.19 9.74 -9.97
CA ILE A 252 14.71 8.37 -9.88
C ILE A 252 15.93 8.33 -8.97
N ASP A 253 16.90 9.23 -9.14
CA ASP A 253 18.05 9.32 -8.23
C ASP A 253 17.58 9.60 -6.80
N PHE A 254 16.65 10.55 -6.61
CA PHE A 254 16.07 10.83 -5.30
C PHE A 254 15.45 9.59 -4.63
N ILE A 255 14.63 8.81 -5.36
CA ILE A 255 14.08 7.53 -4.87
C ILE A 255 15.22 6.58 -4.48
N GLY A 256 16.25 6.47 -5.34
CA GLY A 256 17.44 5.67 -5.08
C GLY A 256 18.15 6.06 -3.78
N GLN A 257 18.38 7.36 -3.53
CA GLN A 257 19.03 7.85 -2.32
C GLN A 257 18.22 7.54 -1.06
N VAL A 258 16.89 7.68 -1.10
CA VAL A 258 16.00 7.36 0.03
C VAL A 258 16.11 5.87 0.39
N HIS A 259 15.95 4.98 -0.59
CA HIS A 259 15.99 3.53 -0.34
C HIS A 259 17.39 3.05 0.04
N LYS A 260 18.44 3.56 -0.62
CA LYS A 260 19.84 3.30 -0.24
C LYS A 260 20.11 3.70 1.21
N THR A 261 19.60 4.85 1.65
CA THR A 261 19.75 5.30 3.04
C THR A 261 18.99 4.39 4.02
N LYS A 262 17.76 3.98 3.67
CA LYS A 262 16.98 3.02 4.47
C LYS A 262 17.73 1.70 4.68
N GLU A 263 18.30 1.14 3.62
CA GLU A 263 19.08 -0.09 3.66
C GLU A 263 20.41 0.08 4.44
N GLN A 264 21.16 1.14 4.15
CA GLN A 264 22.47 1.41 4.74
C GLN A 264 22.41 1.51 6.27
N PHE A 265 21.34 2.09 6.81
CA PHE A 265 21.15 2.24 8.25
C PHE A 265 20.25 1.16 8.87
N GLY A 266 19.89 0.11 8.11
CA GLY A 266 19.11 -1.03 8.60
C GLY A 266 17.77 -0.61 9.23
N GLN A 267 17.06 0.31 8.59
CA GLN A 267 15.79 0.82 9.14
C GLN A 267 14.64 -0.08 8.70
N ASP A 268 14.00 -0.77 9.65
CA ASP A 268 12.91 -1.71 9.35
C ASP A 268 11.54 -1.02 9.19
N GLY A 269 11.32 0.11 9.85
CA GLY A 269 10.04 0.80 9.86
C GLY A 269 9.62 1.40 8.50
N PRO A 270 8.34 1.81 8.36
CA PRO A 270 7.83 2.37 7.12
C PRO A 270 8.52 3.67 6.75
N ILE A 271 8.52 3.99 5.45
CA ILE A 271 8.89 5.34 4.98
C ILE A 271 7.64 6.21 5.02
N SER A 272 7.66 7.29 5.80
CA SER A 272 6.56 8.26 5.82
C SER A 272 6.69 9.24 4.66
N VAL A 273 5.76 9.20 3.70
CA VAL A 273 5.77 10.01 2.49
C VAL A 273 4.62 11.01 2.52
N HIS A 274 4.90 12.28 2.26
CA HIS A 274 3.88 13.32 2.17
C HIS A 274 4.14 14.34 1.08
N CYS A 275 3.08 15.05 0.71
CA CYS A 275 3.14 16.23 -0.14
C CYS A 275 2.25 17.32 0.48
N SER A 276 1.20 17.74 -0.21
CA SER A 276 0.15 18.58 0.40
C SER A 276 -0.99 17.71 0.93
N ALA A 277 -1.78 17.05 0.07
CA ALA A 277 -2.85 16.15 0.51
C ALA A 277 -2.41 14.68 0.71
N GLY A 278 -1.17 14.34 0.38
CA GLY A 278 -0.64 12.99 0.55
C GLY A 278 -1.14 11.96 -0.47
N VAL A 279 -1.53 12.39 -1.69
CA VAL A 279 -2.11 11.48 -2.72
C VAL A 279 -1.46 11.60 -4.09
N GLY A 280 -1.23 12.83 -4.60
CA GLY A 280 -0.70 13.06 -5.94
C GLY A 280 0.80 12.70 -6.08
N ARG A 281 1.69 13.63 -5.71
CA ARG A 281 3.15 13.40 -5.71
C ARG A 281 3.56 12.21 -4.85
N THR A 282 2.88 12.04 -3.70
CA THR A 282 3.04 10.88 -2.81
C THR A 282 2.74 9.57 -3.53
N GLY A 283 1.64 9.49 -4.29
CA GLY A 283 1.34 8.33 -5.12
C GLY A 283 2.38 8.08 -6.19
N VAL A 284 2.92 9.14 -6.83
CA VAL A 284 4.00 8.99 -7.82
C VAL A 284 5.26 8.41 -7.19
N PHE A 285 5.70 8.94 -6.05
CA PHE A 285 6.87 8.43 -5.34
C PHE A 285 6.74 6.95 -4.96
N ILE A 286 5.58 6.55 -4.40
CA ILE A 286 5.36 5.17 -3.99
C ILE A 286 5.20 4.25 -5.21
N THR A 287 4.47 4.69 -6.24
CA THR A 287 4.31 3.93 -7.50
C THR A 287 5.67 3.63 -8.12
N LEU A 288 6.52 4.66 -8.27
CA LEU A 288 7.85 4.49 -8.84
C LEU A 288 8.76 3.66 -7.92
N SER A 289 8.69 3.83 -6.60
CA SER A 289 9.45 2.98 -5.68
C SER A 289 9.16 1.49 -5.88
N ILE A 290 7.88 1.11 -6.03
CA ILE A 290 7.47 -0.27 -6.26
C ILE A 290 7.84 -0.72 -7.69
N VAL A 291 7.51 0.08 -8.70
CA VAL A 291 7.69 -0.28 -10.11
C VAL A 291 9.16 -0.41 -10.47
N LEU A 292 10.01 0.53 -10.06
CA LEU A 292 11.44 0.49 -10.39
C LEU A 292 12.12 -0.70 -9.71
N GLU A 293 11.75 -1.00 -8.47
CA GLU A 293 12.25 -2.19 -7.78
C GLU A 293 11.78 -3.47 -8.48
N ARG A 294 10.48 -3.61 -8.75
CA ARG A 294 9.93 -4.78 -9.45
C ARG A 294 10.54 -4.96 -10.84
N MET A 295 10.73 -3.88 -11.59
CA MET A 295 11.39 -3.91 -12.89
C MET A 295 12.82 -4.46 -12.79
N ARG A 296 13.58 -4.05 -11.77
CA ARG A 296 14.95 -4.53 -11.54
C ARG A 296 15.03 -6.03 -11.21
N TYR A 297 14.04 -6.59 -10.50
CA TYR A 297 14.07 -7.98 -10.04
C TYR A 297 13.31 -8.96 -10.95
N GLU A 298 12.23 -8.53 -11.59
CA GLU A 298 11.36 -9.38 -12.40
C GLU A 298 11.40 -9.04 -13.89
N GLY A 299 11.95 -7.89 -14.29
CA GLY A 299 11.95 -7.45 -15.68
C GLY A 299 10.56 -7.09 -16.23
N VAL A 300 9.58 -6.86 -15.36
CA VAL A 300 8.19 -6.51 -15.74
C VAL A 300 7.76 -5.18 -15.14
N VAL A 301 6.82 -4.51 -15.81
CA VAL A 301 6.27 -3.22 -15.41
C VAL A 301 4.76 -3.28 -15.49
N ASP A 302 4.09 -2.92 -14.39
CA ASP A 302 2.63 -2.79 -14.36
C ASP A 302 2.22 -1.59 -13.51
N ILE A 303 2.27 -0.41 -14.13
CA ILE A 303 1.92 0.86 -13.47
C ILE A 303 0.42 0.89 -13.15
N PHE A 304 -0.44 0.34 -14.01
CA PHE A 304 -1.89 0.34 -13.80
C PHE A 304 -2.27 -0.44 -12.55
N GLN A 305 -1.83 -1.69 -12.43
CA GLN A 305 -2.14 -2.51 -11.25
C GLN A 305 -1.50 -1.95 -9.99
N THR A 306 -0.29 -1.37 -10.09
CA THR A 306 0.36 -0.70 -8.96
C THR A 306 -0.51 0.45 -8.47
N VAL A 307 -0.94 1.38 -9.34
CA VAL A 307 -1.80 2.50 -8.95
C VAL A 307 -3.18 2.03 -8.47
N LYS A 308 -3.77 1.00 -9.10
CA LYS A 308 -5.03 0.39 -8.64
C LYS A 308 -4.89 -0.11 -7.20
N MET A 309 -3.83 -0.84 -6.90
CA MET A 309 -3.53 -1.34 -5.55
C MET A 309 -3.34 -0.18 -4.55
N LEU A 310 -2.58 0.86 -4.89
CA LEU A 310 -2.42 2.02 -4.00
C LEU A 310 -3.77 2.68 -3.68
N ARG A 311 -4.69 2.72 -4.66
CA ARG A 311 -6.02 3.31 -4.50
C ARG A 311 -6.96 2.50 -3.63
N THR A 312 -6.72 1.21 -3.40
CA THR A 312 -7.48 0.43 -2.40
C THR A 312 -7.05 0.74 -0.97
N GLN A 313 -5.85 1.30 -0.78
CA GLN A 313 -5.25 1.58 0.52
C GLN A 313 -5.33 3.06 0.91
N ARG A 314 -5.29 3.97 -0.07
CA ARG A 314 -5.56 5.40 0.10
C ARG A 314 -6.24 5.97 -1.15
N PRO A 315 -7.34 6.73 -1.03
CA PRO A 315 -8.06 7.23 -2.20
C PRO A 315 -7.20 8.18 -3.04
N ALA A 316 -7.46 8.21 -4.35
CA ALA A 316 -6.87 9.16 -5.31
C ALA A 316 -5.34 9.17 -5.43
N MET A 317 -4.66 8.09 -5.02
CA MET A 317 -3.22 7.92 -5.24
C MET A 317 -2.89 8.05 -6.74
N VAL A 318 -1.91 8.90 -7.05
CA VAL A 318 -1.65 9.44 -8.40
C VAL A 318 -2.89 10.17 -8.92
N GLN A 319 -2.93 11.48 -8.70
CA GLN A 319 -4.17 12.26 -8.76
C GLN A 319 -4.52 12.74 -10.17
N THR A 320 -3.53 13.06 -10.99
CA THR A 320 -3.73 13.63 -12.34
C THR A 320 -3.19 12.72 -13.42
N GLU A 321 -3.71 12.86 -14.64
CA GLU A 321 -3.21 12.14 -15.80
C GLU A 321 -1.72 12.43 -16.05
N ASP A 322 -1.29 13.69 -15.95
CA ASP A 322 0.13 14.06 -16.11
C ASP A 322 1.05 13.32 -15.13
N GLN A 323 0.61 13.11 -13.88
CA GLN A 323 1.35 12.34 -12.87
C GLN A 323 1.43 10.86 -13.26
N TYR A 324 0.36 10.32 -13.81
CA TYR A 324 0.31 8.95 -14.30
C TYR A 324 1.22 8.75 -15.52
N GLN A 325 1.16 9.66 -16.50
CA GLN A 325 2.08 9.68 -17.65
C GLN A 325 3.54 9.86 -17.22
N PHE A 326 3.81 10.67 -16.19
CA PHE A 326 5.13 10.83 -15.62
C PHE A 326 5.68 9.52 -15.02
N CYS A 327 4.83 8.69 -14.40
CA CYS A 327 5.25 7.36 -13.92
C CYS A 327 5.75 6.48 -15.07
N TYR A 328 5.07 6.47 -16.22
CA TYR A 328 5.53 5.74 -17.41
C TYR A 328 6.84 6.30 -17.95
N ARG A 329 6.96 7.62 -18.03
CA ARG A 329 8.16 8.28 -18.54
C ARG A 329 9.38 7.97 -17.67
N ALA A 330 9.26 8.09 -16.35
CA ALA A 330 10.34 7.77 -15.43
C ALA A 330 10.70 6.28 -15.46
N ALA A 331 9.73 5.38 -15.57
CA ALA A 331 10.00 3.95 -15.74
C ALA A 331 10.77 3.66 -17.05
N LEU A 332 10.43 4.33 -18.15
CA LEU A 332 11.14 4.20 -19.43
C LEU A 332 12.57 4.74 -19.36
N GLU A 333 12.77 5.91 -18.74
CA GLU A 333 14.10 6.50 -18.51
C GLU A 333 14.97 5.59 -17.64
N TYR A 334 14.41 5.00 -16.58
CA TYR A 334 15.11 4.03 -15.74
C TYR A 334 15.53 2.78 -16.52
N LEU A 335 14.65 2.26 -17.38
CA LEU A 335 14.98 1.12 -18.24
C LEU A 335 16.18 1.42 -19.16
N GLY A 336 16.19 2.58 -19.81
CA GLY A 336 17.29 3.00 -20.69
C GLY A 336 18.63 3.18 -19.96
N SER A 337 18.61 3.40 -18.64
CA SER A 337 19.82 3.46 -17.83
C SER A 337 20.49 2.08 -17.63
N PHE A 338 19.74 0.97 -17.71
CA PHE A 338 20.31 -0.38 -17.60
C PHE A 338 21.00 -0.86 -18.88
N ASP A 339 20.48 -0.48 -20.05
CA ASP A 339 21.06 -0.89 -21.34
C ASP A 339 22.50 -0.38 -21.50
N HIS A 340 22.86 0.72 -20.83
CA HIS A 340 24.22 1.26 -20.81
C HIS A 340 25.19 0.48 -19.90
N TYR A 341 24.70 -0.40 -19.02
CA TYR A 341 25.53 -1.27 -18.16
C TYR A 341 25.57 -2.73 -18.64
N ALA A 342 24.78 -3.08 -19.66
CA ALA A 342 24.71 -4.43 -20.23
C ALA A 342 25.50 -4.61 -21.55
N THR A 343 26.07 -3.53 -22.09
CA THR A 343 27.09 -3.52 -23.16
C THR A 343 28.45 -3.17 -22.59
#